data_AF-A0A524HEV6-F1
#
_entry.id   AF-A0A524HEV6-F1
#
_cell.length_a   1.000
_cell.length_b   1.000
_cell.length_c   1.000
_cell.angle_alpha   90.00
_cell.angle_beta   90.00
_cell.angle_gamma   90.00
#
_symmetry.space_group_name_H-M   'P 1'
#
loop_
_entity.id
_entity.type
_entity.pdbx_description
1 polymer ?
#
loop_
_entity_poly.entity_id
_entity_poly.type
_entity_poly.pdbx_seq_one_letter_code
_entity_poly.pdbx_strand_id
1 'polypeptide(L)'
;MNNQTSAGDNSETQSYSDQELFLAGLVLEEIEAGSDVFKAIRRHPLPDGAGFLSKHTLITAYRVQVADGIRPASQALLKKIRLKPMRTLSGVTTVTVLTKPYPCPGGCIFCPDYEEMPVSYLPDEPGAMRALSHAYDPFTQVVSRIEALHEIGHPTDKIELLILGGSWTAYDKDYQSWFIKRCFDAMNGVESGSLEEAQNLNENARHKNVGLVLETRPDLITPAELSRMRKYGVTKVQLGIQSLDNQILAQNNRGHTVEQARTGIALLRSA
;
A
#
# COMPACT_ATOMS: atom_id res chain seq x y z
N MET A 1 -43.47 -7.93 10.33
CA MET A 1 -43.25 -7.02 9.19
C MET A 1 -41.76 -6.73 9.13
N ASN A 2 -41.10 -7.41 8.21
CA ASN A 2 -39.68 -7.29 7.93
C ASN A 2 -39.40 -5.91 7.32
N ASN A 3 -38.34 -5.24 7.76
CA ASN A 3 -37.66 -4.27 6.92
C ASN A 3 -36.15 -4.52 7.01
N GLN A 4 -35.70 -5.34 6.06
CA GLN A 4 -34.30 -5.48 5.69
C GLN A 4 -33.85 -4.15 5.10
N THR A 5 -32.90 -3.48 5.73
CA THR A 5 -32.14 -2.39 5.10
C THR A 5 -30.89 -3.01 4.51
N SER A 6 -30.88 -3.10 3.18
CA SER A 6 -29.79 -3.56 2.35
C SER A 6 -28.54 -2.71 2.56
N ALA A 7 -27.45 -3.37 2.94
CA ALA A 7 -26.11 -2.81 2.89
C ALA A 7 -25.77 -2.49 1.43
N GLY A 8 -25.45 -1.23 1.16
CA GLY A 8 -24.94 -0.78 -0.13
C GLY A 8 -23.53 -1.33 -0.33
N ASP A 9 -23.39 -2.19 -1.32
CA ASP A 9 -22.13 -2.64 -1.92
C ASP A 9 -21.50 -1.45 -2.66
N ASN A 10 -20.56 -0.76 -2.01
CA ASN A 10 -19.73 0.26 -2.66
C ASN A 10 -18.32 -0.31 -2.88
N SER A 11 -18.25 -1.35 -3.70
CA SER A 11 -17.06 -1.61 -4.51
C SER A 11 -17.06 -0.62 -5.69
N GLU A 12 -16.75 0.65 -5.42
CA GLU A 12 -16.50 1.64 -6.48
C GLU A 12 -15.16 1.31 -7.17
N THR A 13 -15.23 0.30 -8.04
CA THR A 13 -14.39 0.18 -9.21
C THR A 13 -14.41 1.55 -9.86
N GLN A 14 -13.26 2.23 -9.98
CA GLN A 14 -13.19 3.59 -10.50
C GLN A 14 -13.90 3.66 -11.87
N SER A 15 -15.15 4.11 -11.87
CA SER A 15 -16.06 4.01 -13.00
C SER A 15 -15.74 5.17 -13.92
N TYR A 16 -14.98 4.89 -14.98
CA TYR A 16 -14.74 5.87 -16.03
C TYR A 16 -16.05 6.12 -16.77
N SER A 17 -16.34 7.39 -17.04
CA SER A 17 -17.51 7.77 -17.82
C SER A 17 -17.44 7.17 -19.23
N ASP A 18 -18.60 6.89 -19.83
CA ASP A 18 -18.68 6.43 -21.23
C ASP A 18 -17.95 7.37 -22.19
N GLN A 19 -17.95 8.67 -21.86
CA GLN A 19 -17.25 9.69 -22.61
C GLN A 19 -15.72 9.56 -22.51
N GLU A 20 -15.19 9.27 -21.33
CA GLU A 20 -13.75 9.00 -21.14
C GLU A 20 -13.32 7.73 -21.86
N LEU A 21 -14.13 6.66 -21.81
CA LEU A 21 -13.86 5.42 -22.52
C LEU A 21 -13.90 5.60 -24.05
N PHE A 22 -14.84 6.41 -24.54
CA PHE A 22 -14.92 6.77 -25.96
C PHE A 22 -13.68 7.55 -26.42
N LEU A 23 -13.30 8.61 -25.70
CA LEU A 23 -12.10 9.39 -26.00
C LEU A 23 -10.83 8.53 -25.91
N ALA A 24 -10.76 7.64 -24.93
CA ALA A 24 -9.67 6.68 -24.81
C ALA A 24 -9.60 5.75 -26.04
N GLY A 25 -10.73 5.32 -26.59
CA GLY A 25 -10.80 4.57 -27.85
C GLY A 25 -10.15 5.29 -29.02
N LEU A 26 -10.46 6.58 -29.21
CA LEU A 26 -9.86 7.41 -30.26
C LEU A 26 -8.35 7.56 -30.09
N VAL A 27 -7.89 7.78 -28.86
CA VAL A 27 -6.46 7.85 -28.53
C VAL A 27 -5.75 6.53 -28.85
N LEU A 28 -6.38 5.38 -28.56
CA LEU A 28 -5.81 4.06 -28.86
C LEU A 28 -5.62 3.83 -30.37
N GLU A 29 -6.59 4.23 -31.19
CA GLU A 29 -6.49 4.16 -32.66
C GLU A 29 -5.34 5.01 -33.19
N GLU A 30 -5.17 6.24 -32.69
CA GLU A 30 -4.04 7.09 -33.09
C GLU A 30 -2.68 6.46 -32.75
N ILE A 31 -2.58 5.82 -31.57
CA ILE A 31 -1.34 5.18 -31.11
C ILE A 31 -1.02 3.92 -31.93
N GLU A 32 -2.03 3.18 -32.37
CA GLU A 32 -1.88 2.07 -33.32
C GLU A 32 -1.44 2.55 -34.69
N ALA A 33 -2.02 3.65 -35.19
CA ALA A 33 -1.63 4.29 -36.44
C ALA A 33 -0.21 4.90 -36.40
N GLY A 34 0.46 4.87 -35.25
CA GLY A 34 1.87 5.24 -35.09
C GLY A 34 2.11 6.55 -34.37
N SER A 35 1.07 7.22 -33.86
CA SER A 35 1.25 8.44 -33.07
C SER A 35 1.97 8.16 -31.75
N ASP A 36 2.77 9.14 -31.31
CA ASP A 36 3.31 9.15 -29.96
C ASP A 36 2.19 9.27 -28.92
N VAL A 37 2.32 8.54 -27.82
CA VAL A 37 1.28 8.42 -26.78
C VAL A 37 0.93 9.77 -26.16
N PHE A 38 1.93 10.61 -25.85
CA PHE A 38 1.67 11.91 -25.25
C PHE A 38 1.03 12.88 -26.25
N LYS A 39 1.42 12.80 -27.52
CA LYS A 39 0.79 13.60 -28.59
C LYS A 39 -0.68 13.20 -28.80
N ALA A 40 -0.96 11.89 -28.83
CA ALA A 40 -2.32 11.39 -28.99
C ALA A 40 -3.20 11.84 -27.81
N ILE A 41 -2.75 11.66 -26.57
CA ILE A 41 -3.49 12.12 -25.38
C ILE A 41 -3.77 13.64 -25.43
N ARG A 42 -2.79 14.46 -25.85
CA ARG A 42 -2.95 15.92 -25.89
C ARG A 42 -3.93 16.42 -26.95
N ARG A 43 -4.20 15.64 -28.00
CA ARG A 43 -5.19 15.98 -29.03
C ARG A 43 -6.62 15.72 -28.59
N HIS A 44 -6.79 14.91 -27.54
CA HIS A 44 -8.08 14.51 -26.98
C HIS A 44 -8.17 14.94 -25.51
N PRO A 45 -8.23 16.26 -25.21
CA PRO A 45 -8.40 16.74 -23.85
C PRO A 45 -9.76 16.33 -23.30
N LEU A 46 -9.84 16.21 -21.97
CA LEU A 46 -11.11 15.97 -21.30
C LEU A 46 -12.02 17.20 -21.42
N PRO A 47 -13.35 17.01 -21.42
CA PRO A 47 -14.32 18.11 -21.42
C PRO A 47 -14.12 19.06 -20.23
N ASP A 48 -14.67 20.27 -20.36
CA ASP A 48 -14.72 21.28 -19.29
C ASP A 48 -13.36 21.69 -18.71
N GLY A 49 -12.27 21.43 -19.44
CA GLY A 49 -10.92 21.76 -18.98
C GLY A 49 -10.40 20.86 -17.86
N ALA A 50 -11.00 19.68 -17.65
CA ALA A 50 -10.61 18.70 -16.62
C ALA A 50 -9.23 18.04 -16.87
N GLY A 51 -8.50 18.48 -17.90
CA GLY A 51 -7.15 18.04 -18.20
C GLY A 51 -7.11 17.00 -19.32
N PHE A 52 -6.44 15.88 -19.08
CA PHE A 52 -6.17 14.87 -20.10
C PHE A 52 -6.44 13.46 -19.57
N LEU A 53 -6.75 12.55 -20.49
CA LEU A 53 -6.92 11.13 -20.18
C LEU A 53 -5.68 10.57 -19.47
N SER A 54 -5.92 9.83 -18.40
CA SER A 54 -4.89 9.08 -17.72
C SER A 54 -4.47 7.86 -18.57
N LYS A 55 -3.24 7.40 -18.40
CA LYS A 55 -2.82 6.13 -19.02
C LYS A 55 -3.62 4.92 -18.50
N HIS A 56 -4.17 4.99 -17.30
CA HIS A 56 -5.04 3.94 -16.75
C HIS A 56 -6.33 3.83 -17.55
N THR A 57 -6.98 4.97 -17.83
CA THR A 57 -8.18 5.04 -18.67
C THR A 57 -7.95 4.41 -20.06
N LEU A 58 -6.77 4.64 -20.66
CA LEU A 58 -6.39 3.99 -21.93
C LEU A 58 -6.26 2.46 -21.81
N ILE A 59 -5.70 1.96 -20.71
CA ILE A 59 -5.54 0.52 -20.46
C ILE A 59 -6.91 -0.12 -20.23
N THR A 60 -7.78 0.53 -19.46
CA THR A 60 -9.15 0.07 -19.20
C THR A 60 -9.96 0.00 -20.48
N ALA A 61 -9.99 1.07 -21.28
CA ALA A 61 -10.66 1.08 -22.57
C ALA A 61 -10.12 0.00 -23.52
N TYR A 62 -8.80 -0.20 -23.56
CA TYR A 62 -8.19 -1.28 -24.34
C TYR A 62 -8.68 -2.67 -23.90
N ARG A 63 -8.73 -2.94 -22.59
CA ARG A 63 -9.18 -4.24 -22.06
C ARG A 63 -10.65 -4.50 -22.41
N VAL A 64 -11.51 -3.49 -22.25
CA VAL A 64 -12.94 -3.57 -22.60
C VAL A 64 -13.10 -3.86 -24.10
N GLN A 65 -12.43 -3.09 -24.97
CA GLN A 65 -12.51 -3.29 -26.43
C GLN A 65 -12.00 -4.67 -26.87
N VAL A 66 -11.00 -5.23 -26.19
CA VAL A 66 -10.52 -6.60 -26.47
C VAL A 66 -11.51 -7.65 -26.00
N ALA A 67 -12.10 -7.49 -24.82
CA ALA A 67 -13.11 -8.40 -24.28
C ALA A 67 -14.38 -8.42 -25.15
N ASP A 68 -14.79 -7.25 -25.64
CA ASP A 68 -15.97 -7.08 -26.50
C ASP A 68 -15.70 -7.43 -27.97
N GLY A 69 -14.47 -7.82 -28.31
CA GLY A 69 -14.07 -8.19 -29.68
C GLY A 69 -13.97 -7.01 -30.66
N ILE A 70 -14.09 -5.77 -30.19
CA ILE A 70 -13.95 -4.53 -30.97
C ILE A 70 -12.50 -4.37 -31.46
N ARG A 71 -11.52 -4.77 -30.64
CA ARG A 71 -10.09 -4.64 -30.93
C ARG A 71 -9.35 -5.98 -30.76
N PRO A 72 -8.47 -6.38 -31.68
CA PRO A 72 -7.65 -7.56 -31.48
C PRO A 72 -6.62 -7.34 -30.36
N ALA A 73 -6.34 -8.39 -29.58
CA ALA A 73 -5.31 -8.33 -28.54
C ALA A 73 -3.92 -8.05 -29.15
N SER A 74 -3.33 -6.90 -28.80
CA SER A 74 -2.04 -6.44 -29.30
C SER A 74 -1.06 -6.17 -28.16
N GLN A 75 -0.07 -7.05 -28.01
CA GLN A 75 0.99 -6.89 -27.01
C GLN A 75 1.88 -5.67 -27.31
N ALA A 76 1.99 -5.26 -28.58
CA ALA A 76 2.71 -4.07 -28.99
C ALA A 76 2.01 -2.79 -28.52
N LEU A 77 0.69 -2.69 -28.71
CA LEU A 77 -0.08 -1.53 -28.24
C LEU A 77 -0.05 -1.45 -26.71
N LEU A 78 -0.30 -2.57 -26.03
CA LEU A 78 -0.31 -2.64 -24.56
C LEU A 78 1.02 -2.15 -23.97
N LYS A 79 2.16 -2.47 -24.60
CA LYS A 79 3.48 -1.97 -24.20
C LYS A 79 3.63 -0.45 -24.35
N LYS A 80 3.01 0.17 -25.37
CA LYS A 80 3.08 1.63 -25.59
C LYS A 80 2.24 2.40 -24.56
N ILE A 81 1.02 1.93 -24.29
CA ILE A 81 0.06 2.63 -23.43
C ILE A 81 0.32 2.39 -21.95
N ARG A 82 0.99 1.29 -21.59
CA ARG A 82 1.50 1.08 -20.24
C ARG A 82 2.39 2.26 -19.82
N LEU A 83 2.31 2.61 -18.54
CA LEU A 83 3.36 3.43 -17.93
C LEU A 83 4.67 2.66 -18.13
N LYS A 84 5.73 3.34 -18.61
CA LYS A 84 7.06 2.71 -18.58
C LYS A 84 7.26 2.30 -17.13
N PRO A 85 7.60 1.03 -16.83
CA PRO A 85 7.96 0.70 -15.47
C PRO A 85 9.10 1.64 -15.09
N MET A 86 8.84 2.58 -14.18
CA MET A 86 9.95 3.18 -13.46
C MET A 86 10.60 1.98 -12.81
N ARG A 87 11.81 1.64 -13.28
CA ARG A 87 12.58 0.53 -12.76
C ARG A 87 12.64 0.74 -11.25
N THR A 88 11.86 -0.04 -10.50
CA THR A 88 12.24 -0.40 -9.15
C THR A 88 13.57 -1.12 -9.33
N LEU A 89 14.69 -0.43 -9.07
CA LEU A 89 16.05 -0.88 -9.34
C LEU A 89 16.34 -2.29 -8.81
N SER A 90 15.58 -2.72 -7.79
CA SER A 90 15.73 -3.99 -7.08
C SER A 90 14.83 -5.13 -7.60
N GLY A 91 13.84 -4.87 -8.48
CA GLY A 91 12.83 -5.87 -8.84
C GLY A 91 11.93 -6.31 -7.68
N VAL A 92 11.97 -5.57 -6.57
CA VAL A 92 11.09 -5.71 -5.41
C VAL A 92 10.17 -4.50 -5.37
N THR A 93 8.87 -4.74 -5.23
CA THR A 93 7.85 -3.70 -5.21
C THR A 93 7.36 -3.49 -3.79
N THR A 94 7.31 -2.24 -3.35
CA THR A 94 6.86 -1.89 -2.01
C THR A 94 5.34 -1.80 -1.95
N VAL A 95 4.73 -2.55 -1.04
CA VAL A 95 3.32 -2.45 -0.69
C VAL A 95 3.22 -1.87 0.71
N THR A 96 2.57 -0.72 0.83
CA THR A 96 2.44 0.00 2.11
C THR A 96 0.99 -0.03 2.55
N VAL A 97 0.78 -0.46 3.79
CA VAL A 97 -0.53 -0.50 4.46
C VAL A 97 -0.43 0.21 5.81
N LEU A 98 -1.54 0.78 6.29
CA LEU A 98 -1.59 1.39 7.61
C LEU A 98 -2.49 0.59 8.54
N THR A 99 -2.08 0.51 9.80
CA THR A 99 -2.90 -0.01 10.89
C THR A 99 -4.02 0.97 11.25
N LYS A 100 -5.01 0.51 12.01
CA LYS A 100 -6.08 1.39 12.53
C LYS A 100 -5.54 2.45 13.50
N PRO A 101 -6.26 3.56 13.73
CA PRO A 101 -5.95 4.51 14.79
C PRO A 101 -5.78 3.81 16.14
N TYR A 102 -4.70 4.14 16.85
CA TYR A 102 -4.39 3.56 18.16
C TYR A 102 -3.53 4.52 18.98
N PRO A 103 -3.77 4.62 20.31
CA PRO A 103 -2.98 5.49 21.17
C PRO A 103 -1.48 5.18 21.12
N CYS A 104 -0.67 6.22 20.96
CA CYS A 104 0.78 6.12 21.10
C CYS A 104 1.17 6.25 22.57
N PRO A 105 2.10 5.44 23.10
CA PRO A 105 2.52 5.54 24.50
C PRO A 105 3.36 6.78 24.84
N GLY A 106 3.66 7.66 23.88
CA GLY A 106 4.33 8.94 24.17
C GLY A 106 3.51 10.14 23.71
N GLY A 107 3.85 11.32 24.25
CA GLY A 107 3.12 12.57 24.01
C GLY A 107 3.90 13.56 23.15
N CYS A 108 4.43 13.12 22.01
CA CYS A 108 5.25 13.95 21.13
C CYS A 108 4.44 15.15 20.62
N ILE A 109 4.95 16.37 20.82
CA ILE A 109 4.24 17.61 20.48
C ILE A 109 4.07 17.85 18.97
N PHE A 110 4.83 17.13 18.14
CA PHE A 110 4.79 17.24 16.69
C PHE A 110 3.89 16.20 16.02
N CYS A 111 3.42 15.19 16.76
CA CYS A 111 2.56 14.18 16.16
C CYS A 111 1.16 14.80 15.94
N PRO A 112 0.65 14.86 14.72
CA PRO A 112 -0.76 15.14 14.50
C PRO A 112 -1.64 14.10 15.20
N ASP A 113 -2.79 14.57 15.70
CA ASP A 113 -3.78 13.76 16.41
C ASP A 113 -5.15 13.95 15.73
N TYR A 114 -5.34 13.23 14.62
CA TYR A 114 -6.63 13.13 13.94
C TYR A 114 -7.31 11.84 14.41
N GLU A 115 -8.56 11.93 14.85
CA GLU A 115 -9.32 10.80 15.41
C GLU A 115 -9.36 9.59 14.47
N GLU A 116 -9.47 9.85 13.17
CA GLU A 116 -9.56 8.82 12.14
C GLU A 116 -8.20 8.29 11.69
N MET A 117 -7.06 8.85 12.12
CA MET A 117 -5.74 8.48 11.62
C MET A 117 -4.83 7.86 12.69
N PRO A 118 -3.93 6.96 12.30
CA PRO A 118 -2.80 6.59 13.15
C PRO A 118 -1.93 7.80 13.51
N VAL A 119 -1.42 7.82 14.74
CA VAL A 119 -0.58 8.91 15.25
C VAL A 119 0.62 9.16 14.33
N SER A 120 0.82 10.40 13.91
CA SER A 120 1.86 10.86 12.95
C SER A 120 1.46 10.87 11.48
N TYR A 121 0.29 10.35 11.11
CA TYR A 121 -0.18 10.36 9.72
C TYR A 121 -1.25 11.42 9.50
N LEU A 122 -1.27 11.97 8.29
CA LEU A 122 -2.24 12.99 7.88
C LEU A 122 -3.24 12.40 6.88
N PRO A 123 -4.52 12.83 6.94
CA PRO A 123 -5.58 12.26 6.11
C PRO A 123 -5.39 12.49 4.62
N ASP A 124 -4.61 13.49 4.20
CA ASP A 124 -4.34 13.85 2.80
C ASP A 124 -3.14 13.11 2.20
N GLU A 125 -2.43 12.30 3.00
CA GLU A 125 -1.34 11.46 2.50
C GLU A 125 -1.90 10.29 1.67
N PRO A 126 -1.35 9.98 0.47
CA PRO A 126 -1.89 8.93 -0.39
C PRO A 126 -2.00 7.55 0.26
N GLY A 127 -1.07 7.20 1.18
CA GLY A 127 -1.12 5.96 1.94
C GLY A 127 -2.25 5.94 2.97
N ALA A 128 -2.41 7.04 3.70
CA ALA A 128 -3.43 7.21 4.71
C ALA A 128 -4.84 7.29 4.12
N MET A 129 -5.04 8.04 3.03
CA MET A 129 -6.31 8.09 2.29
C MET A 129 -6.79 6.69 1.89
N ARG A 130 -5.89 5.86 1.33
CA ARG A 130 -6.23 4.49 0.95
C ARG A 130 -6.55 3.62 2.16
N ALA A 131 -5.79 3.74 3.24
CA ALA A 131 -6.06 2.98 4.45
C ALA A 131 -7.43 3.32 5.04
N LEU A 132 -7.78 4.60 5.08
CA LEU A 132 -9.09 5.09 5.53
C LEU A 132 -10.21 4.58 4.61
N SER A 133 -10.06 4.65 3.29
CA SER A 133 -11.08 4.15 2.34
C SER A 133 -11.33 2.64 2.46
N HIS A 134 -10.33 1.90 2.95
CA HIS A 134 -10.43 0.47 3.27
C HIS A 134 -10.77 0.20 4.74
N ALA A 135 -11.16 1.22 5.52
CA ALA A 135 -11.45 1.12 6.95
C ALA A 135 -10.36 0.39 7.75
N TYR A 136 -9.09 0.56 7.34
CA TYR A 136 -7.92 -0.09 7.91
C TYR A 136 -7.93 -1.63 7.86
N ASP A 137 -8.73 -2.23 6.98
CA ASP A 137 -8.70 -3.67 6.76
C ASP A 137 -7.40 -4.06 6.02
N PRO A 138 -6.54 -4.91 6.60
CA PRO A 138 -5.25 -5.28 6.03
C PRO A 138 -5.36 -5.99 4.68
N PHE A 139 -6.38 -6.84 4.49
CA PHE A 139 -6.49 -7.66 3.30
C PHE A 139 -6.83 -6.80 2.07
N THR A 140 -7.88 -5.99 2.18
CA THR A 140 -8.35 -5.12 1.10
C THR A 140 -7.33 -4.05 0.74
N GLN A 141 -6.60 -3.49 1.72
CA GLN A 141 -5.47 -2.59 1.45
C GLN A 141 -4.39 -3.25 0.59
N VAL A 142 -4.00 -4.49 0.91
CA VAL A 142 -2.96 -5.21 0.14
C VAL A 142 -3.45 -5.57 -1.26
N VAL A 143 -4.66 -6.14 -1.39
CA VAL A 143 -5.24 -6.51 -2.69
C VAL A 143 -5.32 -5.31 -3.62
N SER A 144 -5.97 -4.23 -3.18
CA SER A 144 -6.12 -2.98 -3.93
C SER A 144 -4.76 -2.40 -4.36
N ARG A 145 -3.77 -2.46 -3.47
CA ARG A 145 -2.43 -1.95 -3.78
C ARG A 145 -1.72 -2.81 -4.83
N ILE A 146 -1.79 -4.13 -4.74
CA ILE A 146 -1.19 -5.05 -5.71
C ILE A 146 -1.84 -4.87 -7.09
N GLU A 147 -3.17 -4.75 -7.15
CA GLU A 147 -3.92 -4.52 -8.38
C GLU A 147 -3.50 -3.21 -9.04
N ALA A 148 -3.54 -2.09 -8.30
CA ALA A 148 -3.13 -0.79 -8.80
C ALA A 148 -1.69 -0.81 -9.36
N LEU A 149 -0.76 -1.49 -8.68
CA LEU A 149 0.63 -1.66 -9.14
C LEU A 149 0.72 -2.51 -10.41
N HIS A 150 -0.06 -3.57 -10.51
CA HIS A 150 -0.11 -4.45 -11.68
C HIS A 150 -0.63 -3.71 -12.92
N GLU A 151 -1.66 -2.89 -12.76
CA GLU A 151 -2.28 -2.09 -13.82
C GLU A 151 -1.32 -1.09 -14.42
N ILE A 152 -0.55 -0.39 -13.58
CA ILE A 152 0.49 0.54 -14.04
C ILE A 152 1.77 -0.18 -14.51
N GLY A 153 1.82 -1.51 -14.42
CA GLY A 153 2.89 -2.34 -15.00
C GLY A 153 4.10 -2.55 -14.09
N HIS A 154 3.98 -2.32 -12.78
CA HIS A 154 5.00 -2.76 -11.83
C HIS A 154 4.91 -4.28 -11.61
N PRO A 155 6.05 -4.97 -11.51
CA PRO A 155 6.08 -6.37 -11.10
C PRO A 155 5.58 -6.49 -9.67
N THR A 156 4.81 -7.53 -9.37
CA THR A 156 4.29 -7.80 -8.02
C THR A 156 4.63 -9.22 -7.55
N ASP A 157 5.58 -9.89 -8.22
CA ASP A 157 6.06 -11.22 -7.84
C ASP A 157 6.90 -11.21 -6.55
N LYS A 158 7.57 -10.09 -6.28
CA LYS A 158 8.34 -9.85 -5.05
C LYS A 158 7.88 -8.57 -4.39
N ILE A 159 7.41 -8.69 -3.16
CA ILE A 159 6.85 -7.60 -2.37
C ILE A 159 7.70 -7.37 -1.12
N GLU A 160 8.02 -6.11 -0.85
CA GLU A 160 8.40 -5.68 0.49
C GLU A 160 7.16 -5.02 1.11
N LEU A 161 6.58 -5.67 2.12
CA LEU A 161 5.41 -5.19 2.84
C LEU A 161 5.86 -4.21 3.93
N LEU A 162 5.34 -2.99 3.90
CA LEU A 162 5.54 -1.96 4.92
C LEU A 162 4.24 -1.78 5.69
N ILE A 163 4.27 -2.09 6.98
CA ILE A 163 3.16 -1.82 7.88
C ILE A 163 3.49 -0.58 8.69
N LEU A 164 2.75 0.48 8.37
CA LEU A 164 2.90 1.82 8.90
C LEU A 164 1.72 2.18 9.81
N GLY A 165 1.84 3.30 10.52
CA GLY A 165 0.79 3.90 11.33
C GLY A 165 1.33 4.60 12.58
N GLY A 166 2.06 3.92 13.45
CA GLY A 166 2.52 4.55 14.69
C GLY A 166 3.49 3.69 15.45
N SER A 167 3.15 3.32 16.68
CA SER A 167 4.00 2.42 17.47
C SER A 167 3.52 0.98 17.35
N TRP A 168 4.01 0.21 16.36
CA TRP A 168 3.59 -1.19 16.14
C TRP A 168 3.52 -2.01 17.43
N THR A 169 4.56 -1.86 18.27
CA THR A 169 4.69 -2.61 19.52
C THR A 169 3.59 -2.31 20.54
N ALA A 170 2.92 -1.15 20.45
CA ALA A 170 1.87 -0.74 21.36
C ALA A 170 0.52 -1.43 21.10
N TYR A 171 0.29 -1.93 19.88
CA TYR A 171 -0.94 -2.62 19.54
C TYR A 171 -1.08 -3.96 20.29
N ASP A 172 -2.32 -4.38 20.52
CA ASP A 172 -2.63 -5.70 21.05
C ASP A 172 -2.01 -6.83 20.20
N LYS A 173 -1.59 -7.92 20.84
CA LYS A 173 -0.82 -8.99 20.19
C LYS A 173 -1.68 -9.87 19.28
N ASP A 174 -2.97 -10.01 19.57
CA ASP A 174 -3.90 -10.71 18.70
C ASP A 174 -4.18 -9.85 17.46
N TYR A 175 -4.32 -8.53 17.63
CA TYR A 175 -4.43 -7.60 16.51
C TYR A 175 -3.18 -7.63 15.61
N GLN A 176 -1.99 -7.57 16.19
CA GLN A 176 -0.72 -7.66 15.44
C GLN A 176 -0.65 -8.93 14.59
N SER A 177 -0.95 -10.08 15.20
CA SER A 177 -0.88 -11.38 14.54
C SER A 177 -1.95 -11.52 13.44
N TRP A 178 -3.19 -11.09 13.73
CA TRP A 178 -4.29 -11.04 12.76
C TRP A 178 -3.96 -10.13 11.58
N PHE A 179 -3.44 -8.93 11.84
CA PHE A 179 -3.17 -7.95 10.79
C PHE A 179 -2.15 -8.46 9.78
N ILE A 180 -1.03 -9.02 10.27
CA ILE A 180 0.01 -9.61 9.43
C ILE A 180 -0.53 -10.81 8.67
N LYS A 181 -1.25 -11.71 9.34
CA LYS A 181 -1.87 -12.88 8.69
C LYS A 181 -2.74 -12.46 7.51
N ARG A 182 -3.63 -11.49 7.71
CA ARG A 182 -4.53 -10.99 6.65
C ARG A 182 -3.78 -10.33 5.49
N CYS A 183 -2.64 -9.68 5.74
CA CYS A 183 -1.78 -9.21 4.66
C CYS A 183 -1.18 -10.37 3.85
N PHE A 184 -0.74 -11.44 4.52
CA PHE A 184 -0.28 -12.65 3.83
C PHE A 184 -1.40 -13.35 3.05
N ASP A 185 -2.60 -13.48 3.64
CA ASP A 185 -3.77 -14.04 2.94
C ASP A 185 -4.05 -13.29 1.63
N ALA A 186 -3.95 -11.96 1.63
CA ALA A 186 -4.12 -11.13 0.44
C ALA A 186 -3.06 -11.40 -0.64
N MET A 187 -1.80 -11.57 -0.24
CA MET A 187 -0.72 -11.94 -1.16
C MET A 187 -0.86 -13.38 -1.68
N ASN A 188 -1.40 -14.28 -0.85
CA ASN A 188 -1.60 -15.69 -1.19
C ASN A 188 -2.84 -15.91 -2.07
N GLY A 189 -3.84 -15.02 -1.97
CA GLY A 189 -5.14 -15.17 -2.63
C GLY A 189 -6.05 -16.23 -1.98
N VAL A 190 -5.69 -16.72 -0.80
CA VAL A 190 -6.43 -17.73 -0.03
C VAL A 190 -6.37 -17.39 1.45
N GLU A 191 -7.44 -17.73 2.18
CA GLU A 191 -7.49 -17.55 3.63
C GLU A 191 -6.80 -18.73 4.34
N SER A 192 -5.88 -18.44 5.26
CA SER A 192 -5.27 -19.44 6.14
C SER A 192 -5.98 -19.55 7.49
N GLY A 193 -5.72 -20.63 8.24
CA GLY A 193 -6.16 -20.79 9.64
C GLY A 193 -5.25 -20.11 10.67
N SER A 194 -3.99 -19.84 10.33
CA SER A 194 -3.02 -19.20 11.23
C SER A 194 -2.00 -18.32 10.49
N LEU A 195 -1.27 -17.48 11.23
CA LEU A 195 -0.17 -16.69 10.67
C LEU A 195 0.94 -17.59 10.10
N GLU A 196 1.31 -18.65 10.82
CA GLU A 196 2.33 -19.60 10.38
C GLU A 196 1.94 -20.29 9.07
N GLU A 197 0.68 -20.72 8.94
CA GLU A 197 0.16 -21.25 7.69
C GLU A 197 0.18 -20.22 6.56
N ALA A 198 -0.21 -18.97 6.84
CA ALA A 198 -0.17 -17.89 5.86
C ALA A 198 1.27 -17.65 5.34
N GLN A 199 2.26 -17.69 6.23
CA GLN A 199 3.67 -17.55 5.91
C GLN A 199 4.16 -18.73 5.05
N ASN A 200 3.83 -19.97 5.43
CA ASN A 200 4.19 -21.18 4.70
C ASN A 200 3.61 -21.20 3.26
N LEU A 201 2.35 -20.78 3.11
CA LEU A 201 1.72 -20.63 1.79
C LEU A 201 2.45 -19.57 0.95
N ASN A 202 2.92 -18.49 1.58
CA ASN A 202 3.53 -17.37 0.88
C ASN A 202 4.91 -17.68 0.28
N GLU A 203 5.63 -18.67 0.81
CA GLU A 203 6.94 -19.11 0.28
C GLU A 203 6.88 -19.46 -1.22
N ASN A 204 5.73 -20.00 -1.66
CA ASN A 204 5.48 -20.42 -3.04
C ASN A 204 4.37 -19.62 -3.74
N ALA A 205 3.86 -18.56 -3.12
CA ALA A 205 2.80 -17.74 -3.69
C ALA A 205 3.26 -16.95 -4.92
N ARG A 206 2.28 -16.49 -5.71
CA ARG A 206 2.52 -15.59 -6.85
C ARG A 206 3.09 -14.25 -6.40
N HIS A 207 2.60 -13.72 -5.29
CA HIS A 207 3.06 -12.48 -4.68
C HIS A 207 3.87 -12.82 -3.42
N LYS A 208 5.18 -12.98 -3.58
CA LYS A 208 6.05 -13.40 -2.47
C LYS A 208 6.45 -12.21 -1.62
N ASN A 209 6.20 -12.27 -0.33
CA ASN A 209 6.73 -11.30 0.61
C ASN A 209 8.21 -11.61 0.88
N VAL A 210 9.09 -10.81 0.31
CA VAL A 210 10.55 -10.95 0.47
C VAL A 210 11.11 -10.05 1.57
N GLY A 211 10.29 -9.19 2.15
CA GLY A 211 10.65 -8.38 3.30
C GLY A 211 9.42 -7.82 4.00
N LEU A 212 9.47 -7.76 5.33
CA LEU A 212 8.43 -7.17 6.15
C LEU A 212 9.04 -6.08 7.02
N VAL A 213 8.51 -4.88 6.87
CA VAL A 213 8.95 -3.67 7.57
C VAL A 213 7.89 -3.25 8.57
N LEU A 214 8.31 -3.04 9.81
CA LEU A 214 7.49 -2.43 10.86
C LEU A 214 8.13 -1.15 11.34
N GLU A 215 7.32 -0.18 11.75
CA GLU A 215 7.78 0.99 12.49
C GLU A 215 7.43 0.92 13.98
N THR A 216 8.37 1.33 14.83
CA THR A 216 8.14 1.38 16.27
C THR A 216 9.06 2.39 16.95
N ARG A 217 8.87 2.53 18.26
CA ARG A 217 9.68 3.42 19.09
C ARG A 217 10.92 2.68 19.61
N PRO A 218 12.05 3.38 19.81
CA PRO A 218 13.27 2.72 20.29
C PRO A 218 13.17 2.17 21.71
N ASP A 219 12.39 2.81 22.59
CA ASP A 219 12.15 2.39 23.99
C ASP A 219 11.31 1.12 24.11
N LEU A 220 10.62 0.72 23.04
CA LEU A 220 9.78 -0.49 23.00
C LEU A 220 10.51 -1.72 22.47
N ILE A 221 11.80 -1.60 22.14
CA ILE A 221 12.60 -2.74 21.68
C ILE A 221 13.10 -3.54 22.88
N THR A 222 12.55 -4.74 23.04
CA THR A 222 12.95 -5.70 24.08
C THR A 222 13.24 -7.07 23.46
N PRO A 223 13.99 -7.96 24.13
CA PRO A 223 14.22 -9.32 23.63
C PRO A 223 12.93 -10.12 23.35
N ALA A 224 11.88 -9.89 24.14
CA ALA A 224 10.57 -10.52 23.96
C ALA A 224 9.87 -10.02 22.69
N GLU A 225 9.88 -8.71 22.44
CA GLU A 225 9.33 -8.13 21.21
C GLU A 225 10.14 -8.55 19.98
N LEU A 226 11.47 -8.63 20.08
CA LEU A 226 12.32 -9.14 18.99
C LEU A 226 12.01 -10.58 18.63
N SER A 227 11.85 -11.45 19.64
CA SER A 227 11.45 -12.84 19.43
C SER A 227 10.09 -12.92 18.73
N ARG A 228 9.17 -12.00 19.03
CA ARG A 228 7.87 -11.92 18.37
C ARG A 228 7.97 -11.40 16.94
N MET A 229 8.72 -10.32 16.70
CA MET A 229 9.01 -9.79 15.37
C MET A 229 9.63 -10.85 14.46
N ARG A 230 10.54 -11.70 14.99
CA ARG A 230 11.09 -12.85 14.27
C ARG A 230 10.01 -13.85 13.88
N LYS A 231 9.10 -14.22 14.79
CA LYS A 231 7.95 -15.10 14.48
C LYS A 231 7.02 -14.50 13.43
N TYR A 232 6.86 -13.19 13.42
CA TYR A 232 6.07 -12.48 12.42
C TYR A 232 6.73 -12.42 11.03
N GLY A 233 8.01 -12.78 10.90
CA GLY A 233 8.75 -12.71 9.65
C GLY A 233 9.30 -11.31 9.34
N VAL A 234 9.46 -10.46 10.36
CA VAL A 234 9.97 -9.09 10.21
C VAL A 234 11.44 -9.13 9.82
N THR A 235 11.80 -8.40 8.76
CA THR A 235 13.17 -8.32 8.23
C THR A 235 13.78 -6.94 8.42
N LYS A 236 12.96 -5.90 8.64
CA LYS A 236 13.41 -4.52 8.83
C LYS A 236 12.54 -3.82 9.87
N VAL A 237 13.18 -3.03 10.73
CA VAL A 237 12.49 -2.19 11.71
C VAL A 237 12.91 -0.73 11.49
N GLN A 238 11.92 0.15 11.33
CA GLN A 238 12.10 1.58 11.29
C GLN A 238 11.90 2.15 12.69
N LEU A 239 12.93 2.83 13.21
CA LEU A 239 12.89 3.42 14.55
C LEU A 239 12.71 4.92 14.47
N GLY A 240 11.67 5.43 15.14
CA GLY A 240 11.43 6.86 15.25
C GLY A 240 12.36 7.57 16.24
N ILE A 241 13.68 7.60 15.97
CA ILE A 241 14.70 8.21 16.85
C ILE A 241 14.56 9.75 16.90
N GLN A 242 14.34 10.37 15.75
CA GLN A 242 14.17 11.81 15.51
C GLN A 242 15.37 12.71 15.83
N SER A 243 15.97 12.60 17.01
CA SER A 243 17.13 13.39 17.43
C SER A 243 18.15 12.55 18.20
N LEU A 244 19.42 12.94 18.11
CA LEU A 244 20.53 12.38 18.92
C LEU A 244 20.90 13.30 20.10
N ASP A 245 20.02 14.23 20.45
CA ASP A 245 20.15 15.15 21.59
C ASP A 245 19.00 14.94 22.57
N ASN A 246 19.32 14.49 23.79
CA ASN A 246 18.35 14.26 24.86
C ASN A 246 17.60 15.53 25.28
N GLN A 247 18.21 16.71 25.18
CA GLN A 247 17.54 17.98 25.49
C GLN A 247 16.42 18.25 24.47
N ILE A 248 16.68 18.05 23.18
CA ILE A 248 15.68 18.21 22.12
C ILE A 248 14.56 17.16 22.27
N LEU A 249 14.91 15.90 22.54
CA LEU A 249 13.92 14.83 22.74
C LEU A 249 12.99 15.13 23.93
N ALA A 250 13.54 15.65 25.03
CA ALA A 250 12.79 16.03 26.21
C ALA A 250 11.88 17.23 25.95
N GLN A 251 12.39 18.29 25.32
CA GLN A 251 11.59 19.48 24.96
C GLN A 251 10.41 19.13 24.06
N ASN A 252 10.57 18.13 23.19
CA ASN A 252 9.52 17.68 22.27
C ASN A 252 8.61 16.60 22.86
N ASN A 253 8.77 16.23 24.14
CA ASN A 253 8.05 15.15 24.81
C ASN A 253 8.06 13.82 24.03
N ARG A 254 9.20 13.50 23.40
CA ARG A 254 9.28 12.34 22.50
C ARG A 254 9.02 11.02 23.24
N GLY A 255 9.41 10.95 24.52
CA GLY A 255 9.21 9.81 25.42
C GLY A 255 10.26 8.71 25.32
N HIS A 256 11.43 9.01 24.76
CA HIS A 256 12.61 8.12 24.79
C HIS A 256 13.91 8.94 24.85
N THR A 257 15.01 8.31 25.24
CA THR A 257 16.37 8.90 25.24
C THR A 257 17.27 8.33 24.15
N VAL A 258 18.38 8.99 23.88
CA VAL A 258 19.43 8.53 22.96
C VAL A 258 20.01 7.18 23.41
N GLU A 259 20.12 6.95 24.72
CA GLU A 259 20.61 5.69 25.29
C GLU A 259 19.64 4.54 25.03
N GLN A 260 18.33 4.78 25.14
CA GLN A 260 17.30 3.81 24.77
C GLN A 260 17.35 3.51 23.27
N ALA A 261 17.55 4.53 22.43
CA ALA A 261 17.73 4.34 21.00
C ALA A 261 18.97 3.49 20.68
N ARG A 262 20.11 3.78 21.32
CA ARG A 262 21.34 2.99 21.18
C ARG A 262 21.13 1.54 21.60
N THR A 263 20.44 1.32 22.71
CA THR A 263 20.13 -0.02 23.25
C THR A 263 19.22 -0.79 22.30
N GLY A 264 18.14 -0.17 21.82
CA GLY A 264 17.22 -0.78 20.86
C GLY A 264 17.91 -1.16 19.55
N ILE A 265 18.79 -0.29 19.02
CA ILE A 265 19.59 -0.61 17.83
C ILE A 265 20.53 -1.79 18.08
N ALA A 266 21.24 -1.80 19.21
CA ALA A 266 22.15 -2.90 19.54
C ALA A 266 21.41 -4.24 19.62
N LEU A 267 20.24 -4.26 20.26
CA LEU A 267 19.38 -5.43 20.34
C LEU A 267 18.91 -5.88 18.95
N LEU A 268 18.40 -4.98 18.12
CA LEU A 268 17.98 -5.28 16.74
C LEU A 268 19.11 -5.83 15.88
N ARG A 269 20.35 -5.39 16.09
CA ARG A 269 21.52 -5.87 15.33
C ARG A 269 22.05 -7.21 15.82
N SER A 270 21.78 -7.56 17.08
CA SER A 270 22.17 -8.84 17.68
C SER A 270 21.14 -9.96 17.49
N ALA A 271 19.91 -9.61 17.14
CA ALA A 271 18.78 -10.53 16.93
C ALA A 271 18.86 -11.25 15.59
#